data_AF-A0A953R7Z3-F1
#
_entry.id   AF-A0A953R7Z3-F1
#
_cell.length_a   1.000
_cell.length_b   1.000
_cell.length_c   1.000
_cell.angle_alpha   90.00
_cell.angle_beta   90.00
_cell.angle_gamma   90.00
#
_symmetry.space_group_name_H-M   'P 1'
#
loop_
_entity.id
_entity.type
_entity.pdbx_description
1 polymer ?
#
loop_
_entity_poly.entity_id
_entity_poly.type
_entity_poly.pdbx_seq_one_letter_code
_entity_poly.pdbx_strand_id
1 'polypeptide(L)'
;MAVPAEPEARAEAAEPHTYAFGRFRLVPGERILRRGNQVLPLPPKAFETLLLLVRNPGHLMRKEDLMTALWPDSFVEEVSLASKISLLRKVLEDAGAAGACIQTVPKQGYRFLPPVTRTWASAPGAGAPIQAGEEAPAERVIRFIALPFLVMNGDERMAFLGHSLPEVIAASLAGLRALTVRSSLLAARLAEGQPDPRRIAQEADVDMLLAGTILCEGDQLRVSSELVHAPTSTLVGSYVCQTGRDKLIEVQDSLVRGIVDLLVLRLTERERRVLAHNVPASARAYEFYLRANHVERQRTFENLSMARDLYRECLDEDPDYAPAWARLGRCYRFLEKFGQEGPQSLELAKWAFHRAFALSPDLPIAHNLYTPFEADSGHAQEAMVRLLRQAERHPNDPELFGGLVQACRYCGLLEESVRAHSRALRLDSKIVTSVAHTFFLLGDYQRALEWYPPGALFYLDLAILAVVGREAEAAELLRARPCPGGQFPAMLESLGFFLEGDHARSIESVRQGLSLRPTRDPESKFYLTRQLARDGEHAEALTAIHDLVTEGFCCSKAMQCDPWLQPLCRLPDFQNVLDEVLSREAAARSAFQAASGDRVLS
;
A
#
# COMPACT_ATOMS: atom_id res chain seq x y z
N MET A 1 50.98 44.38 12.63
CA MET A 1 50.16 43.37 11.91
C MET A 1 48.78 43.39 12.52
N ALA A 2 47.81 43.85 11.74
CA ALA A 2 46.40 43.80 12.07
C ALA A 2 45.86 42.39 11.86
N VAL A 3 44.98 41.92 12.76
CA VAL A 3 43.68 41.35 12.40
C VAL A 3 42.69 41.76 13.51
N PRO A 4 41.60 42.47 13.18
CA PRO A 4 40.58 42.89 14.15
C PRO A 4 39.68 41.71 14.55
N ALA A 5 39.07 41.83 15.74
CA ALA A 5 38.07 40.90 16.24
C ALA A 5 36.91 40.77 15.23
N GLU A 6 36.63 39.54 14.79
CA GLU A 6 35.41 39.20 14.07
C GLU A 6 34.19 39.41 14.99
N PRO A 7 33.05 39.87 14.44
CA PRO A 7 31.87 40.15 15.25
C PRO A 7 31.24 38.84 15.74
N GLU A 8 30.78 38.86 16.98
CA GLU A 8 29.93 37.85 17.60
C GLU A 8 28.92 37.28 16.60
N ALA A 9 29.06 36.00 16.28
CA ALA A 9 28.06 35.23 15.57
C ALA A 9 26.73 35.38 16.32
N ARG A 10 25.78 36.10 15.69
CA ARG A 10 24.39 36.16 16.14
C ARG A 10 23.90 34.73 16.32
N ALA A 11 23.65 34.35 17.58
CA ALA A 11 22.88 33.17 17.90
C ALA A 11 21.60 33.18 17.05
N GLU A 12 21.42 32.18 16.19
CA GLU A 12 20.17 31.93 15.49
C GLU A 12 19.07 31.79 16.56
N ALA A 13 18.31 32.86 16.75
CA ALA A 13 17.25 32.90 17.74
C ALA A 13 16.21 31.85 17.36
N ALA A 14 16.07 30.81 18.19
CA ALA A 14 15.05 29.77 18.04
C ALA A 14 13.67 30.40 17.77
N GLU A 15 13.02 29.98 16.69
CA GLU A 15 11.72 30.53 16.32
C GLU A 15 10.69 30.24 17.43
N PRO A 16 9.88 31.25 17.84
CA PRO A 16 8.83 31.04 18.81
C PRO A 16 7.78 30.08 18.25
N HIS A 17 7.33 29.16 19.09
CA HIS A 17 6.40 28.10 18.69
C HIS A 17 4.99 28.62 18.43
N THR A 18 4.62 29.78 18.99
CA THR A 18 3.32 30.42 18.75
C THR A 18 3.42 31.93 18.88
N TYR A 19 2.68 32.64 18.02
CA TYR A 19 2.42 34.07 18.11
C TYR A 19 0.94 34.29 18.47
N ALA A 20 0.67 34.94 19.59
CA ALA A 20 -0.69 35.26 20.02
C ALA A 20 -0.97 36.76 19.87
N PHE A 21 -2.10 37.12 19.26
CA PHE A 21 -2.55 38.51 19.12
C PHE A 21 -4.08 38.59 19.21
N GLY A 22 -4.59 39.42 20.13
CA GLY A 22 -6.01 39.43 20.45
C GLY A 22 -6.51 38.02 20.82
N ARG A 23 -7.55 37.54 20.13
CA ARG A 23 -8.10 36.17 20.29
C ARG A 23 -7.52 35.15 19.32
N PHE A 24 -6.50 35.53 18.56
CA PHE A 24 -5.90 34.70 17.54
C PHE A 24 -4.59 34.09 18.02
N ARG A 25 -4.34 32.84 17.64
CA ARG A 25 -3.06 32.16 17.82
C ARG A 25 -2.56 31.67 16.47
N LEU A 26 -1.42 32.18 16.06
CA LEU A 26 -0.70 31.76 14.86
C LEU A 26 0.39 30.78 15.28
N VAL A 27 0.32 29.55 14.79
CA VAL A 27 1.29 28.49 15.09
C VAL A 27 2.12 28.25 13.83
N PRO A 28 3.35 28.78 13.73
CA PRO A 28 4.16 28.71 12.50
C PRO A 28 4.49 27.28 12.08
N GLY A 29 4.84 26.42 13.05
CA GLY A 29 5.20 25.02 12.81
C GLY A 29 4.05 24.18 12.25
N GLU A 30 2.80 24.54 12.55
CA GLU A 30 1.59 23.85 12.07
C GLU A 30 0.91 24.59 10.91
N ARG A 31 1.35 25.81 10.59
CA ARG A 31 0.73 26.74 9.64
C ARG A 31 -0.76 27.04 9.90
N ILE A 32 -1.15 27.07 11.17
CA ILE A 32 -2.54 27.28 11.60
C ILE A 32 -2.73 28.68 12.20
N LEU A 33 -3.79 29.37 11.78
CA LEU A 33 -4.38 30.48 12.52
C LEU A 33 -5.60 29.95 13.29
N ARG A 34 -5.59 30.06 14.62
CA ARG A 34 -6.72 29.68 15.48
C ARG A 34 -7.41 30.90 16.05
N ARG A 35 -8.72 30.80 16.26
CA ARG A 35 -9.52 31.68 17.12
C ARG A 35 -10.18 30.82 18.20
N GLY A 36 -9.65 30.85 19.42
CA GLY A 36 -10.02 29.86 20.43
C GLY A 36 -9.74 28.43 19.93
N ASN A 37 -10.76 27.56 19.93
CA ASN A 37 -10.65 26.19 19.41
C ASN A 37 -10.89 26.07 17.89
N GLN A 38 -11.37 27.12 17.22
CA GLN A 38 -11.68 27.09 15.80
C GLN A 38 -10.44 27.41 14.96
N VAL A 39 -10.16 26.59 13.94
CA VAL A 39 -9.13 26.86 12.94
C VAL A 39 -9.70 27.76 11.85
N LEU A 40 -8.99 28.83 11.51
CA LEU A 40 -9.31 29.74 10.42
C LEU A 40 -8.35 29.45 9.25
N PRO A 41 -8.85 28.88 8.13
CA PRO A 41 -7.99 28.51 7.02
C PRO A 41 -7.44 29.76 6.33
N LEU A 42 -6.14 29.75 6.03
CA LEU A 42 -5.46 30.77 5.24
C LEU A 42 -4.69 30.10 4.10
N PRO A 43 -4.82 30.58 2.85
CA PRO A 43 -3.97 30.13 1.75
C PRO A 43 -2.47 30.30 2.09
N PRO A 44 -1.57 29.44 1.60
CA PRO A 44 -0.17 29.42 2.02
C PRO A 44 0.53 30.78 1.98
N LYS A 45 0.39 31.51 0.86
CA LYS A 45 0.98 32.85 0.73
C LYS A 45 0.33 33.90 1.62
N ALA A 46 -0.98 33.78 1.91
CA ALA A 46 -1.63 34.66 2.87
C ALA A 46 -1.16 34.37 4.30
N PHE A 47 -0.95 33.09 4.65
CA PHE A 47 -0.36 32.70 5.94
C PHE A 47 1.06 33.25 6.09
N GLU A 48 1.91 33.10 5.08
CA GLU A 48 3.28 33.67 5.08
C GLU A 48 3.27 35.19 5.20
N THR A 49 2.36 35.87 4.47
CA THR A 49 2.19 37.32 4.60
C THR A 49 1.81 37.70 6.04
N LEU A 50 0.87 36.97 6.66
CA LEU A 50 0.48 37.21 8.04
C LEU A 50 1.62 36.92 9.03
N LEU A 51 2.38 35.84 8.83
CA LEU A 51 3.50 35.48 9.68
C LEU A 51 4.61 36.54 9.63
N LEU A 52 4.96 37.05 8.44
CA LEU A 52 5.94 38.14 8.30
C LEU A 52 5.48 39.43 8.99
N LEU A 53 4.20 39.77 8.88
CA LEU A 53 3.60 40.93 9.54
C LEU A 53 3.57 40.76 11.07
N VAL A 54 3.22 39.58 11.57
CA VAL A 54 3.14 39.24 13.01
C VAL A 54 4.54 39.10 13.63
N ARG A 55 5.56 38.74 12.84
CA ARG A 55 6.98 38.79 13.23
C ARG A 55 7.48 40.21 13.45
N ASN A 56 6.84 41.21 12.84
CA ASN A 56 7.25 42.60 12.88
C ASN A 56 6.09 43.50 13.36
N PRO A 57 5.50 43.24 14.54
CA PRO A 57 4.34 43.98 15.01
C PRO A 57 4.71 45.45 15.25
N GLY A 58 3.85 46.38 14.84
CA GLY A 58 4.08 47.82 14.94
C GLY A 58 5.07 48.40 13.92
N HIS A 59 5.88 47.58 13.25
CA HIS A 59 6.85 48.03 12.25
C HIS A 59 6.23 48.10 10.85
N LEU A 60 6.63 49.11 10.08
CA LEU A 60 6.24 49.24 8.67
C LEU A 60 7.10 48.29 7.83
N MET A 61 6.45 47.32 7.19
CA MET A 61 7.05 46.46 6.19
C MET A 61 6.85 47.09 4.80
N ARG A 62 7.93 47.39 4.08
CA ARG A 62 7.82 47.97 2.73
C ARG A 62 7.27 46.94 1.77
N LYS A 63 6.58 47.39 0.72
CA LYS A 63 6.04 46.49 -0.32
C LYS A 63 7.14 45.66 -0.96
N GLU A 64 8.24 46.30 -1.36
CA GLU A 64 9.40 45.63 -1.98
C GLU A 64 9.94 44.52 -1.06
N ASP A 65 10.20 44.82 0.22
CA ASP A 65 10.70 43.84 1.19
C ASP A 65 9.73 42.65 1.38
N LEU A 66 8.42 42.92 1.43
CA LEU A 66 7.41 41.86 1.51
C LEU A 66 7.38 41.02 0.24
N MET A 67 7.48 41.65 -0.92
CA MET A 67 7.47 40.95 -2.22
C MET A 67 8.71 40.07 -2.36
N THR A 68 9.89 40.58 -2.05
CA THR A 68 11.15 39.82 -2.07
C THR A 68 11.14 38.66 -1.08
N ALA A 69 10.62 38.86 0.14
CA ALA A 69 10.55 37.80 1.14
C ALA A 69 9.52 36.72 0.81
N LEU A 70 8.39 37.08 0.17
CA LEU A 70 7.32 36.15 -0.16
C LEU A 70 7.53 35.44 -1.50
N TRP A 71 8.21 36.06 -2.45
CA TRP A 71 8.43 35.54 -3.80
C TRP A 71 9.89 35.78 -4.25
N PRO A 72 10.87 35.11 -3.64
CA PRO A 72 12.29 35.31 -3.98
C PRO A 72 12.63 34.91 -5.42
N ASP A 73 11.93 33.91 -5.97
CA ASP A 73 12.21 33.32 -7.29
C ASP A 73 11.12 33.63 -8.34
N SER A 74 10.35 34.70 -8.16
CA SER A 74 9.24 35.02 -9.08
C SER A 74 8.98 36.52 -9.18
N PHE A 75 8.80 37.02 -10.41
CA PHE A 75 8.37 38.40 -10.64
C PHE A 75 6.85 38.48 -10.49
N VAL A 76 6.38 39.16 -9.46
CA VAL A 76 4.96 39.29 -9.15
C VAL A 76 4.60 40.77 -9.04
N GLU A 77 3.45 41.17 -9.57
CA GLU A 77 2.98 42.55 -9.45
C GLU A 77 2.41 42.86 -8.06
N GLU A 78 2.46 44.13 -7.64
CA GLU A 78 1.96 44.58 -6.33
C GLU A 78 0.49 44.23 -6.07
N VAL A 79 -0.30 44.02 -7.13
CA VAL A 79 -1.71 43.61 -7.08
C VAL A 79 -1.86 42.28 -6.32
N SER A 80 -0.90 41.37 -6.44
CA SER A 80 -0.90 40.08 -5.73
C SER A 80 -0.76 40.26 -4.22
N LEU A 81 0.14 41.14 -3.76
CA LEU A 81 0.29 41.45 -2.34
C LEU A 81 -0.96 42.16 -1.80
N ALA A 82 -1.51 43.12 -2.55
CA ALA A 82 -2.75 43.81 -2.19
C ALA A 82 -3.93 42.83 -2.02
N SER A 83 -4.05 41.84 -2.92
CA SER A 83 -5.05 40.77 -2.84
C SER A 83 -4.91 39.93 -1.55
N LYS A 84 -3.68 39.55 -1.17
CA LYS A 84 -3.44 38.81 0.08
C LYS A 84 -3.79 39.64 1.32
N ILE A 85 -3.46 40.94 1.33
CA ILE A 85 -3.81 41.83 2.45
C ILE A 85 -5.33 41.99 2.59
N SER A 86 -6.06 42.11 1.46
CA SER A 86 -7.52 42.17 1.47
C SER A 86 -8.15 40.89 2.03
N LEU A 87 -7.64 39.71 1.63
CA LEU A 87 -8.07 38.43 2.19
C LEU A 87 -7.82 38.34 3.70
N LEU A 88 -6.62 38.74 4.16
CA LEU A 88 -6.28 38.71 5.57
C LEU A 88 -7.17 39.63 6.40
N ARG A 89 -7.49 40.83 5.91
CA ARG A 89 -8.45 41.73 6.57
C ARG A 89 -9.80 41.07 6.71
N LYS A 90 -10.35 40.52 5.62
CA LYS A 90 -11.63 39.81 5.63
C LYS A 90 -11.65 38.69 6.66
N VAL A 91 -10.63 37.81 6.66
CA VAL A 91 -10.56 36.68 7.61
C VAL A 91 -10.45 37.15 9.06
N LEU A 92 -9.71 38.22 9.34
CA LEU A 92 -9.54 38.73 10.70
C LEU A 92 -10.75 39.55 11.20
N GLU A 93 -11.42 40.27 10.29
CA GLU A 93 -12.59 41.12 10.56
C GLU A 93 -13.90 40.29 10.65
N ASP A 94 -14.14 39.34 9.74
CA ASP A 94 -15.26 38.38 9.81
C ASP A 94 -15.16 37.50 11.06
N ALA A 95 -13.92 37.28 11.52
CA ALA A 95 -13.63 36.62 12.78
C ALA A 95 -13.82 37.54 14.01
N GLY A 96 -14.32 38.77 13.82
CA GLY A 96 -14.87 39.69 14.81
C GLY A 96 -13.92 40.74 15.38
N ALA A 97 -12.71 40.92 14.82
CA ALA A 97 -11.65 41.76 15.42
C ALA A 97 -12.14 43.21 15.62
N ALA A 98 -12.11 43.70 16.86
CA ALA A 98 -12.45 45.09 17.17
C ALA A 98 -11.28 46.01 16.79
N GLY A 99 -11.14 46.30 15.50
CA GLY A 99 -10.11 47.17 14.92
C GLY A 99 -9.37 46.54 13.74
N ALA A 100 -8.86 47.39 12.84
CA ALA A 100 -8.13 46.95 11.66
C ALA A 100 -6.77 46.34 12.03
N CYS A 101 -6.64 45.01 11.94
CA CYS A 101 -5.39 44.31 12.28
C CYS A 101 -4.19 44.72 11.40
N ILE A 102 -4.46 45.13 10.16
CA ILE A 102 -3.42 45.50 9.17
C ILE A 102 -3.71 46.91 8.66
N GLN A 103 -2.80 47.85 8.92
CA GLN A 103 -2.83 49.21 8.40
C GLN A 103 -2.09 49.30 7.06
N THR A 104 -2.69 49.98 6.07
CA THR A 104 -1.98 50.39 4.86
C THR A 104 -1.31 51.74 5.11
N VAL A 105 0.00 51.84 4.87
CA VAL A 105 0.72 53.11 4.81
C VAL A 105 0.87 53.50 3.34
N PRO A 106 0.19 54.57 2.88
CA PRO A 106 0.14 54.94 1.46
C PRO A 106 1.54 55.03 0.84
N LYS A 107 1.69 54.45 -0.36
CA LYS A 107 2.94 54.43 -1.14
C LYS A 107 4.15 53.75 -0.48
N GLN A 108 4.02 53.15 0.70
CA GLN A 108 5.15 52.53 1.40
C GLN A 108 4.95 51.04 1.69
N GLY A 109 3.80 50.63 2.25
CA GLY A 109 3.60 49.23 2.60
C GLY A 109 2.54 48.99 3.68
N TYR A 110 2.77 47.98 4.51
CA TYR A 110 1.79 47.49 5.48
C TYR A 110 2.37 47.39 6.88
N ARG A 111 1.53 47.63 7.89
CA ARG A 111 1.89 47.54 9.30
C ARG A 111 0.88 46.70 10.06
N PHE A 112 1.36 45.75 10.86
CA PHE A 112 0.51 44.99 11.78
C PHE A 112 0.31 45.77 13.07
N LEU A 113 -0.94 46.05 13.44
CA LEU A 113 -1.25 46.90 14.59
C LEU A 113 -1.37 46.15 15.93
N PRO A 114 -1.98 44.95 16.01
CA PRO A 114 -2.18 44.28 17.28
C PRO A 114 -0.84 43.94 17.98
N PRO A 115 -0.77 44.08 19.32
CA PRO A 115 0.37 43.59 20.08
C PRO A 115 0.47 42.07 19.95
N VAL A 116 1.68 41.56 19.74
CA VAL A 116 1.96 40.13 19.53
C VAL A 116 2.77 39.60 20.70
N THR A 117 2.23 38.60 21.39
CA THR A 117 2.94 37.83 22.42
C THR A 117 3.60 36.62 21.76
N ARG A 118 4.90 36.42 22.02
CA ARG A 118 5.68 35.30 21.51
C ARG A 118 5.87 34.28 22.63
N THR A 119 5.56 33.02 22.37
CA THR A 119 5.82 31.93 23.32
C THR A 119 6.87 31.00 22.74
N TRP A 120 7.95 30.79 23.49
CA TRP A 120 8.99 29.82 23.20
C TRP A 120 8.70 28.54 23.99
N ALA A 121 8.99 27.37 23.41
CA ALA A 121 9.00 26.14 24.19
C ALA A 121 10.03 26.30 25.32
N SER A 122 9.60 26.13 26.57
CA SER A 122 10.53 26.13 27.69
C SER A 122 11.35 24.85 27.63
N ALA A 123 12.68 24.98 27.67
CA ALA A 123 13.56 23.84 27.95
C ALA A 123 13.19 23.25 29.34
N PRO A 124 13.30 21.93 29.55
CA PRO A 124 12.91 21.32 30.82
C PRO A 124 13.81 21.83 31.96
N GLY A 125 13.27 22.71 32.80
CA GLY A 125 13.88 23.10 34.07
C GLY A 125 13.76 21.94 35.07
N ALA A 126 14.89 21.58 35.66
CA ALA A 126 15.03 20.49 36.62
C ALA A 126 14.11 20.66 37.85
N GLY A 127 13.46 19.55 38.24
CA GLY A 127 13.01 19.32 39.62
C GLY A 127 11.51 19.16 39.85
N ALA A 128 10.95 17.99 39.51
CA ALA A 128 10.06 17.17 40.36
C ALA A 128 9.54 15.96 39.56
N PRO A 129 9.50 14.75 40.12
CA PRO A 129 9.13 13.55 39.39
C PRO A 129 7.61 13.45 39.31
N ILE A 130 7.05 13.39 38.10
CA ILE A 130 5.70 12.90 37.87
C ILE A 130 5.73 11.81 36.81
N GLN A 131 5.08 10.72 37.22
CA GLN A 131 4.89 9.39 36.68
C GLN A 131 4.81 9.24 35.15
N ALA A 132 5.42 8.13 34.71
CA ALA A 132 5.34 7.58 33.36
C ALA A 132 3.89 7.45 32.87
N GLY A 133 3.63 8.03 31.71
CA GLY A 133 2.35 7.94 31.03
C GLY A 133 2.13 9.06 30.04
N GLU A 134 3.09 9.34 29.16
CA GLU A 134 2.81 10.11 27.94
C GLU A 134 3.68 9.57 26.82
N GLU A 135 3.02 8.86 25.90
CA GLU A 135 3.57 8.40 24.63
C GLU A 135 4.26 9.58 23.92
N ALA A 136 5.42 9.31 23.32
CA ALA A 136 6.03 10.22 22.38
C ALA A 136 4.96 10.69 21.37
N PRO A 137 4.92 11.97 20.97
CA PRO A 137 3.91 12.44 20.02
C PRO A 137 4.04 11.60 18.75
N ALA A 138 3.06 10.73 18.52
CA ALA A 138 3.02 9.88 17.34
C ALA A 138 3.16 10.79 16.10
N GLU A 139 4.12 10.49 15.23
CA GLU A 139 4.16 11.10 13.90
C GLU A 139 2.78 10.95 13.28
N ARG A 140 2.07 12.06 13.08
CA ARG A 140 0.67 12.04 12.68
C ARG A 140 0.59 11.62 11.22
N VAL A 141 0.31 10.34 10.98
CA VAL A 141 0.15 9.74 9.65
C VAL A 141 -1.15 10.25 9.01
N ILE A 142 -1.06 10.81 7.81
CA ILE A 142 -2.21 11.29 7.04
C ILE A 142 -2.84 10.11 6.29
N ARG A 143 -4.14 9.89 6.44
CA ARG A 143 -4.87 8.83 5.73
C ARG A 143 -5.44 9.38 4.43
N PHE A 144 -5.09 8.76 3.31
CA PHE A 144 -5.32 9.28 1.97
C PHE A 144 -6.06 8.25 1.11
N ILE A 145 -6.96 8.71 0.23
CA ILE A 145 -7.58 7.87 -0.81
C ILE A 145 -7.62 8.63 -2.14
N ALA A 146 -7.32 7.94 -3.24
CA ALA A 146 -7.47 8.48 -4.59
C ALA A 146 -8.63 7.79 -5.31
N LEU A 147 -9.69 8.55 -5.61
CA LEU A 147 -10.84 8.07 -6.35
C LEU A 147 -10.51 7.90 -7.84
N PRO A 148 -11.20 7.01 -8.56
CA PRO A 148 -11.16 6.99 -10.02
C PRO A 148 -11.49 8.36 -10.59
N PHE A 149 -10.75 8.77 -11.61
CA PHE A 149 -11.01 10.01 -12.31
C PHE A 149 -12.09 9.80 -13.36
N LEU A 150 -12.99 10.78 -13.48
CA LEU A 150 -14.05 10.76 -14.47
C LEU A 150 -13.48 11.14 -15.84
N VAL A 151 -13.54 10.21 -16.80
CA VAL A 151 -13.11 10.47 -18.17
C VAL A 151 -14.28 11.09 -18.95
N MET A 152 -14.09 12.33 -19.43
CA MET A 152 -15.07 13.10 -20.19
C MET A 152 -14.77 13.02 -21.70
N ASN A 153 -15.83 12.97 -22.52
CA ASN A 153 -15.76 12.89 -24.00
C ASN A 153 -15.03 11.64 -24.54
N GLY A 154 -15.31 10.49 -23.94
CA GLY A 154 -14.52 9.26 -24.02
C GLY A 154 -14.16 8.75 -25.42
N ASP A 155 -12.88 8.87 -25.76
CA ASP A 155 -12.20 7.88 -26.60
C ASP A 155 -12.12 6.57 -25.79
N GLU A 156 -12.76 5.49 -26.27
CA GLU A 156 -12.73 4.16 -25.62
C GLU A 156 -11.29 3.72 -25.33
N ARG A 157 -10.32 4.15 -26.15
CA ARG A 157 -8.90 3.83 -25.96
C ARG A 157 -8.34 4.38 -24.65
N MET A 158 -8.90 5.47 -24.12
CA MET A 158 -8.40 6.20 -22.95
C MET A 158 -9.21 5.93 -21.67
N ALA A 159 -10.29 5.15 -21.75
CA ALA A 159 -11.16 4.85 -20.61
C ALA A 159 -10.42 4.19 -19.43
N PHE A 160 -9.35 3.42 -19.70
CA PHE A 160 -8.55 2.78 -18.65
C PHE A 160 -7.85 3.79 -17.71
N LEU A 161 -7.53 5.01 -18.21
CA LEU A 161 -6.80 6.03 -17.44
C LEU A 161 -7.54 6.45 -16.17
N GLY A 162 -8.88 6.48 -16.21
CA GLY A 162 -9.71 6.84 -15.07
C GLY A 162 -9.47 5.97 -13.84
N HIS A 163 -9.08 4.71 -14.02
CA HIS A 163 -8.76 3.80 -12.93
C HIS A 163 -7.26 3.64 -12.70
N SER A 164 -6.48 3.52 -13.77
CA SER A 164 -5.05 3.21 -13.66
C SER A 164 -4.23 4.38 -13.12
N LEU A 165 -4.54 5.63 -13.49
CA LEU A 165 -3.74 6.78 -13.07
C LEU A 165 -3.86 7.06 -11.55
N PRO A 166 -5.07 7.13 -10.95
CA PRO A 166 -5.21 7.23 -9.50
C PRO A 166 -4.58 6.06 -8.74
N GLU A 167 -4.61 4.85 -9.32
CA GLU A 167 -4.00 3.66 -8.70
C GLU A 167 -2.47 3.77 -8.62
N VAL A 168 -1.81 4.24 -9.68
CA VAL A 168 -0.36 4.44 -9.64
C VAL A 168 0.02 5.61 -8.74
N ILE A 169 -0.77 6.69 -8.70
CA ILE A 169 -0.56 7.79 -7.71
C ILE A 169 -0.66 7.25 -6.28
N ALA A 170 -1.68 6.46 -5.98
CA ALA A 170 -1.86 5.83 -4.68
C ALA A 170 -0.66 4.93 -4.31
N ALA A 171 -0.21 4.10 -5.25
CA ALA A 171 0.96 3.24 -5.06
C ALA A 171 2.25 4.04 -4.81
N SER A 172 2.49 5.12 -5.55
CA SER A 172 3.65 6.00 -5.32
C SER A 172 3.63 6.64 -3.93
N LEU A 173 2.45 7.02 -3.43
CA LEU A 173 2.29 7.66 -2.13
C LEU A 173 2.29 6.66 -0.95
N ALA A 174 1.93 5.39 -1.18
CA ALA A 174 1.88 4.35 -0.15
C ALA A 174 3.25 4.08 0.51
N GLY A 175 4.34 4.33 -0.22
CA GLY A 175 5.71 4.19 0.28
C GLY A 175 6.16 5.30 1.24
N LEU A 176 5.35 6.35 1.46
CA LEU A 176 5.71 7.46 2.34
C LEU A 176 5.31 7.18 3.79
N ARG A 177 6.23 7.32 4.74
CA ARG A 177 5.96 7.04 6.17
C ARG A 177 4.92 7.98 6.78
N ALA A 178 4.78 9.16 6.21
CA ALA A 178 3.81 10.15 6.64
C ALA A 178 2.39 9.90 6.09
N LEU A 179 2.21 8.92 5.19
CA LEU A 179 0.91 8.58 4.61
C LEU A 179 0.49 7.15 4.91
N THR A 180 -0.81 6.93 5.04
CA THR A 180 -1.47 5.63 4.88
C THR A 180 -2.44 5.76 3.73
N VAL A 181 -2.23 5.00 2.66
CA VAL A 181 -3.04 5.10 1.43
C VAL A 181 -4.06 3.97 1.38
N ARG A 182 -5.33 4.32 1.19
CA ARG A 182 -6.42 3.37 0.98
C ARG A 182 -6.46 2.88 -0.46
N SER A 183 -6.90 1.65 -0.66
CA SER A 183 -6.92 1.02 -1.97
C SER A 183 -7.81 1.66 -3.00
N SER A 184 -7.30 1.62 -4.22
CA SER A 184 -7.98 1.96 -5.47
C SER A 184 -9.24 1.12 -5.72
N LEU A 185 -9.34 -0.10 -5.19
CA LEU A 185 -10.55 -0.93 -5.28
C LEU A 185 -11.65 -0.42 -4.34
N LEU A 186 -11.29 -0.05 -3.10
CA LEU A 186 -12.24 0.60 -2.18
C LEU A 186 -12.69 1.93 -2.77
N ALA A 187 -11.75 2.71 -3.28
CA ALA A 187 -11.99 3.99 -3.91
C ALA A 187 -12.95 3.88 -5.09
N ALA A 188 -12.78 2.88 -5.95
CA ALA A 188 -13.68 2.64 -7.09
C ALA A 188 -15.12 2.36 -6.65
N ARG A 189 -15.32 1.49 -5.67
CA ARG A 189 -16.66 1.20 -5.12
C ARG A 189 -17.30 2.43 -4.49
N LEU A 190 -16.52 3.20 -3.74
CA LEU A 190 -17.01 4.41 -3.07
C LEU A 190 -17.28 5.57 -4.03
N ALA A 191 -16.73 5.50 -5.25
CA ALA A 191 -16.98 6.45 -6.32
C ALA A 191 -18.21 6.08 -7.17
N GLU A 192 -18.87 4.93 -6.94
CA GLU A 192 -20.10 4.57 -7.63
C GLU A 192 -21.23 5.56 -7.28
N GLY A 193 -21.83 6.18 -8.31
CA GLY A 193 -22.87 7.19 -8.14
C GLY A 193 -22.30 8.60 -7.96
N GLN A 194 -22.82 9.34 -6.97
CA GLN A 194 -22.30 10.66 -6.61
C GLN A 194 -21.45 10.56 -5.33
N PRO A 195 -20.11 10.67 -5.43
CA PRO A 195 -19.24 10.53 -4.28
C PRO A 195 -19.44 11.68 -3.28
N ASP A 196 -19.85 11.35 -2.05
CA ASP A 196 -19.90 12.29 -0.93
C ASP A 196 -18.61 12.17 -0.08
N PRO A 197 -17.75 13.21 -0.05
CA PRO A 197 -16.51 13.17 0.71
C PRO A 197 -16.68 12.82 2.20
N ARG A 198 -17.78 13.21 2.86
CA ARG A 198 -17.97 12.92 4.30
C ARG A 198 -18.28 11.45 4.54
N ARG A 199 -19.13 10.89 3.69
CA ARG A 199 -19.45 9.47 3.70
C ARG A 199 -18.20 8.64 3.42
N ILE A 200 -17.39 9.06 2.43
CA ILE A 200 -16.13 8.41 2.12
C ILE A 200 -15.13 8.52 3.28
N ALA A 201 -15.05 9.69 3.95
CA ALA A 201 -14.21 9.87 5.12
C ALA A 201 -14.53 8.88 6.24
N GLN A 202 -15.82 8.62 6.47
CA GLN A 202 -16.29 7.68 7.49
C GLN A 202 -16.10 6.22 7.05
N GLU A 203 -16.49 5.86 5.84
CA GLU A 203 -16.45 4.48 5.36
C GLU A 203 -15.03 3.99 5.03
N ALA A 204 -14.17 4.87 4.50
CA ALA A 204 -12.78 4.55 4.19
C ALA A 204 -11.80 4.95 5.29
N ASP A 205 -12.27 5.62 6.34
CA ASP A 205 -11.45 6.11 7.45
C ASP A 205 -10.25 6.95 6.94
N VAL A 206 -10.55 8.08 6.29
CA VAL A 206 -9.56 8.95 5.62
C VAL A 206 -9.67 10.42 6.00
N ASP A 207 -8.52 11.09 5.99
CA ASP A 207 -8.40 12.53 6.21
C ASP A 207 -8.46 13.29 4.88
N MET A 208 -7.82 12.74 3.84
CA MET A 208 -7.65 13.37 2.54
C MET A 208 -8.18 12.49 1.41
N LEU A 209 -8.83 13.14 0.44
CA LEU A 209 -9.42 12.52 -0.73
C LEU A 209 -8.93 13.25 -1.99
N LEU A 210 -8.42 12.50 -2.96
CA LEU A 210 -8.13 13.00 -4.29
C LEU A 210 -9.26 12.57 -5.24
N ALA A 211 -9.89 13.54 -5.88
CA ALA A 211 -10.84 13.31 -6.97
C ALA A 211 -10.37 14.04 -8.23
N GLY A 212 -10.84 13.64 -9.41
CA GLY A 212 -10.44 14.32 -10.63
C GLY A 212 -11.25 13.96 -11.86
N THR A 213 -11.01 14.72 -12.91
CA THR A 213 -11.57 14.54 -14.24
C THR A 213 -10.44 14.52 -15.27
N ILE A 214 -10.60 13.69 -16.30
CA ILE A 214 -9.70 13.59 -17.44
C ILE A 214 -10.52 13.97 -18.67
N LEU A 215 -10.09 15.01 -19.37
CA LEU A 215 -10.67 15.42 -20.65
C LEU A 215 -9.67 15.11 -21.75
N CYS A 216 -10.11 14.34 -22.75
CA CYS A 216 -9.32 14.03 -23.93
C CYS A 216 -9.84 14.83 -25.12
N GLU A 217 -9.01 15.71 -25.69
CA GLU A 217 -9.31 16.48 -26.90
C GLU A 217 -8.21 16.23 -27.94
N GLY A 218 -8.49 15.31 -28.87
CA GLY A 218 -7.50 14.90 -29.88
C GLY A 218 -6.27 14.27 -29.23
N ASP A 219 -5.12 14.93 -29.38
CA ASP A 219 -3.84 14.51 -28.81
C ASP A 219 -3.51 15.20 -27.47
N GLN A 220 -4.42 16.04 -26.97
CA GLN A 220 -4.24 16.76 -25.70
C GLN A 220 -5.06 16.12 -24.60
N LEU A 221 -4.41 15.94 -23.45
CA LEU A 221 -5.00 15.41 -22.23
C LEU A 221 -4.99 16.51 -21.17
N ARG A 222 -6.19 16.85 -20.67
CA ARG A 222 -6.36 17.77 -19.56
C ARG A 222 -6.83 17.00 -18.34
N VAL A 223 -6.01 16.94 -17.31
CA VAL A 223 -6.39 16.37 -16.01
C VAL A 223 -6.62 17.50 -15.03
N SER A 224 -7.80 17.51 -14.42
CA SER A 224 -8.13 18.39 -13.30
C SER A 224 -8.34 17.51 -12.08
N SER A 225 -7.63 17.77 -10.99
CA SER A 225 -7.79 17.04 -9.74
C SER A 225 -7.95 17.99 -8.58
N GLU A 226 -8.61 17.50 -7.54
CA GLU A 226 -8.94 18.22 -6.32
C GLU A 226 -8.52 17.37 -5.13
N LEU A 227 -7.72 17.98 -4.27
CA LEU A 227 -7.38 17.42 -2.96
C LEU A 227 -8.35 18.02 -1.94
N VAL A 228 -9.12 17.15 -1.29
CA VAL A 228 -10.20 17.52 -0.39
C VAL A 228 -9.93 16.93 0.99
N HIS A 229 -10.06 17.74 2.04
CA HIS A 229 -10.16 17.25 3.40
C HIS A 229 -11.55 16.63 3.57
N ALA A 230 -11.59 15.30 3.54
CA ALA A 230 -12.81 14.52 3.38
C ALA A 230 -13.82 14.72 4.55
N PRO A 231 -13.40 14.74 5.84
CA PRO A 231 -14.34 14.91 6.95
C PRO A 231 -15.11 16.23 6.94
N THR A 232 -14.51 17.32 6.44
CA THR A 232 -15.15 18.65 6.39
C THR A 232 -15.62 19.03 4.99
N SER A 233 -15.40 18.17 3.98
CA SER A 233 -15.63 18.45 2.56
C SER A 233 -14.95 19.74 2.10
N THR A 234 -13.75 20.02 2.60
CA THR A 234 -13.05 21.29 2.32
C THR A 234 -12.00 21.07 1.25
N LEU A 235 -12.08 21.83 0.15
CA LEU A 235 -11.04 21.84 -0.87
C LEU A 235 -9.73 22.38 -0.26
N VAL A 236 -8.69 21.55 -0.23
CA VAL A 236 -7.34 21.88 0.22
C VAL A 236 -6.55 22.52 -0.92
N GLY A 237 -6.72 22.00 -2.13
CA GLY A 237 -6.15 22.56 -3.34
C GLY A 237 -6.63 21.83 -4.59
N SER A 238 -6.35 22.42 -5.74
CA SER A 238 -6.69 21.87 -7.05
C SER A 238 -5.47 21.90 -7.95
N TYR A 239 -5.31 20.87 -8.76
CA TYR A 239 -4.28 20.76 -9.79
C TYR A 239 -4.91 20.62 -11.15
N VAL A 240 -4.43 21.42 -12.09
CA VAL A 240 -4.79 21.27 -13.49
C VAL A 240 -3.50 21.13 -14.27
N CYS A 241 -3.36 20.03 -15.01
CA CYS A 241 -2.31 19.85 -15.99
C CYS A 241 -2.92 19.66 -17.38
N GLN A 242 -2.32 20.31 -18.36
CA GLN A 242 -2.61 20.12 -19.78
C GLN A 242 -1.33 19.66 -20.43
N THR A 243 -1.37 18.49 -21.07
CA THR A 243 -0.20 17.92 -21.71
C THR A 243 -0.60 17.05 -22.89
N GLY A 244 0.37 16.75 -23.77
CA GLY A 244 0.17 15.81 -24.86
C GLY A 244 -0.03 14.39 -24.35
N ARG A 245 -0.68 13.55 -25.14
CA ARG A 245 -0.82 12.12 -24.83
C ARG A 245 0.53 11.42 -24.68
N ASP A 246 1.55 11.88 -25.40
CA ASP A 246 2.93 11.45 -25.32
C ASP A 246 3.66 11.87 -24.03
N LYS A 247 2.97 12.52 -23.09
CA LYS A 247 3.52 13.06 -21.84
C LYS A 247 2.72 12.64 -20.61
N LEU A 248 2.09 11.45 -20.65
CA LEU A 248 1.34 10.88 -19.52
C LEU A 248 2.15 10.81 -18.20
N ILE A 249 3.47 10.69 -18.28
CA ILE A 249 4.39 10.71 -17.13
C ILE A 249 4.32 12.06 -16.40
N GLU A 250 4.32 13.17 -17.14
CA GLU A 250 4.28 14.52 -16.57
C GLU A 250 3.00 14.75 -15.75
N VAL A 251 1.89 14.09 -16.13
CA VAL A 251 0.63 14.13 -15.38
C VAL A 251 0.80 13.51 -14.00
N GLN A 252 1.30 12.28 -13.93
CA GLN A 252 1.51 11.60 -12.65
C GLN A 252 2.50 12.38 -11.76
N ASP A 253 3.64 12.78 -12.32
CA ASP A 253 4.68 13.51 -11.59
C ASP A 253 4.16 14.82 -11.01
N SER A 254 3.42 15.58 -11.81
CA SER A 254 2.84 16.86 -11.39
C SER A 254 1.81 16.66 -10.28
N LEU A 255 0.98 15.62 -10.39
CA LEU A 255 -0.03 15.30 -9.39
C LEU A 255 0.61 14.83 -8.08
N VAL A 256 1.57 13.91 -8.14
CA VAL A 256 2.28 13.39 -6.97
C VAL A 256 3.05 14.51 -6.25
N ARG A 257 3.84 15.31 -6.98
CA ARG A 257 4.56 16.46 -6.41
C ARG A 257 3.59 17.48 -5.82
N GLY A 258 2.52 17.80 -6.53
CA GLY A 258 1.48 18.69 -6.05
C GLY A 258 0.86 18.20 -4.74
N ILE A 259 0.47 16.93 -4.67
CA ILE A 259 -0.10 16.34 -3.44
C ILE A 259 0.91 16.42 -2.29
N VAL A 260 2.17 16.05 -2.52
CA VAL A 260 3.24 16.13 -1.51
C VAL A 260 3.43 17.57 -1.00
N ASP A 261 3.45 18.54 -1.92
CA ASP A 261 3.65 19.97 -1.60
C ASP A 261 2.47 20.54 -0.79
N LEU A 262 1.22 20.18 -1.13
CA LEU A 262 0.03 20.61 -0.37
C LEU A 262 -0.06 19.95 1.00
N LEU A 263 0.36 18.70 1.10
CA LEU A 263 0.41 17.99 2.37
C LEU A 263 1.62 18.40 3.23
N VAL A 264 2.53 19.24 2.68
CA VAL A 264 3.76 19.72 3.31
C VAL A 264 4.57 18.57 3.91
N LEU A 265 4.63 17.44 3.19
CA LEU A 265 5.36 16.28 3.65
C LEU A 265 6.86 16.59 3.60
N ARG A 266 7.54 16.52 4.76
CA ARG A 266 9.00 16.56 4.80
C ARG A 266 9.55 15.24 4.27
N LEU A 267 9.73 15.17 2.96
CA LEU A 267 10.32 14.00 2.33
C LEU A 267 11.81 13.91 2.67
N THR A 268 12.20 12.75 3.16
CA THR A 268 13.59 12.32 3.21
C THR A 268 14.17 12.22 1.80
N GLU A 269 15.50 12.31 1.68
CA GLU A 269 16.20 12.15 0.40
C GLU A 269 15.89 10.80 -0.26
N ARG A 270 15.66 9.76 0.56
CA ARG A 270 15.25 8.43 0.08
C ARG A 270 13.83 8.43 -0.49
N GLU A 271 12.86 9.04 0.20
CA GLU A 271 11.47 9.14 -0.28
C GLU A 271 11.38 9.91 -1.60
N ARG A 272 12.19 10.98 -1.78
CA ARG A 272 12.29 11.69 -3.06
C ARG A 272 12.77 10.78 -4.20
N ARG A 273 13.78 9.94 -3.96
CA ARG A 273 14.26 8.98 -4.96
C ARG A 273 13.22 7.93 -5.30
N VAL A 274 12.48 7.42 -4.31
CA VAL A 274 11.39 6.44 -4.53
C VAL A 274 10.31 7.04 -5.43
N LEU A 275 9.86 8.26 -5.16
CA LEU A 275 8.86 8.92 -6.00
C LEU A 275 9.36 9.14 -7.44
N ALA A 276 10.64 9.51 -7.61
CA ALA A 276 11.23 9.78 -8.92
C ALA A 276 11.49 8.51 -9.76
N HIS A 277 11.65 7.33 -9.14
CA HIS A 277 11.96 6.07 -9.84
C HIS A 277 10.73 5.17 -10.09
N ASN A 278 9.53 5.62 -9.71
CA ASN A 278 8.29 4.87 -9.88
C ASN A 278 7.51 5.21 -11.16
N VAL A 279 8.19 5.82 -12.14
CA VAL A 279 7.63 6.21 -13.44
C VAL A 279 8.65 5.84 -14.53
N PRO A 280 8.23 5.28 -15.69
CA PRO A 280 9.17 4.94 -16.75
C PRO A 280 9.69 6.21 -17.46
N ALA A 281 10.76 6.07 -18.22
CA ALA A 281 11.36 7.13 -19.03
C ALA A 281 10.54 7.46 -20.30
N SER A 282 9.77 6.49 -20.81
CA SER A 282 8.93 6.63 -22.02
C SER A 282 7.45 6.69 -21.67
N ALA A 283 6.73 7.69 -22.19
CA ALA A 283 5.29 7.77 -21.99
C ALA A 283 4.53 6.62 -22.64
N ARG A 284 5.08 6.06 -23.73
CA ARG A 284 4.55 4.85 -24.36
C ARG A 284 4.72 3.64 -23.46
N ALA A 285 5.88 3.49 -22.81
CA ALA A 285 6.08 2.48 -21.78
C ALA A 285 5.07 2.65 -20.63
N TYR A 286 4.80 3.90 -20.23
CA TYR A 286 3.82 4.17 -19.17
C TYR A 286 2.39 3.81 -19.57
N GLU A 287 1.98 4.13 -20.82
CA GLU A 287 0.68 3.72 -21.34
C GLU A 287 0.52 2.19 -21.29
N PHE A 288 1.52 1.43 -21.76
CA PHE A 288 1.50 -0.03 -21.71
C PHE A 288 1.39 -0.57 -20.29
N TYR A 289 2.16 -0.03 -19.35
CA TYR A 289 2.09 -0.42 -17.94
C TYR A 289 0.71 -0.18 -17.33
N LEU A 290 0.12 0.99 -17.56
CA LEU A 290 -1.19 1.34 -17.02
C LEU A 290 -2.31 0.47 -17.61
N ARG A 291 -2.21 0.09 -18.89
CA ARG A 291 -3.12 -0.86 -19.54
C ARG A 291 -2.96 -2.27 -18.98
N ALA A 292 -1.72 -2.73 -18.78
CA ALA A 292 -1.43 -4.02 -18.20
C ALA A 292 -2.03 -4.16 -16.79
N ASN A 293 -1.83 -3.15 -15.93
CA ASN A 293 -2.42 -3.09 -14.59
C ASN A 293 -3.96 -3.20 -14.64
N HIS A 294 -4.59 -2.50 -15.59
CA HIS A 294 -6.04 -2.53 -15.75
C HIS A 294 -6.55 -3.93 -16.11
N VAL A 295 -5.92 -4.58 -17.09
CA VAL A 295 -6.29 -5.93 -17.55
C VAL A 295 -6.08 -6.98 -16.44
N GLU A 296 -4.98 -6.87 -15.70
CA GLU A 296 -4.62 -7.83 -14.64
C GLU A 296 -5.66 -7.91 -13.50
N ARG A 297 -6.49 -6.88 -13.31
CA ARG A 297 -7.53 -6.83 -12.26
C ARG A 297 -8.53 -7.98 -12.31
N GLN A 298 -8.86 -8.46 -13.51
CA GLN A 298 -9.86 -9.51 -13.70
C GLN A 298 -9.33 -10.93 -13.41
N ARG A 299 -8.01 -11.10 -13.17
CA ARG A 299 -7.34 -12.34 -12.68
C ARG A 299 -7.68 -13.65 -13.41
N THR A 300 -8.10 -13.59 -14.66
CA THR A 300 -8.25 -14.79 -15.51
C THR A 300 -6.92 -15.13 -16.19
N PHE A 301 -6.76 -16.38 -16.66
CA PHE A 301 -5.55 -16.79 -17.38
C PHE A 301 -5.33 -15.98 -18.66
N GLU A 302 -6.41 -15.68 -19.40
CA GLU A 302 -6.38 -14.84 -20.60
C GLU A 302 -5.90 -13.43 -20.27
N ASN A 303 -6.48 -12.81 -19.25
CA ASN A 303 -6.09 -11.47 -18.82
C ASN A 303 -4.65 -11.42 -18.29
N LEU A 304 -4.18 -12.46 -17.60
CA LEU A 304 -2.77 -12.54 -17.17
C LEU A 304 -1.79 -12.71 -18.33
N SER A 305 -2.19 -13.46 -19.36
CA SER A 305 -1.40 -13.62 -20.60
C SER A 305 -1.33 -12.30 -21.36
N MET A 306 -2.45 -11.57 -21.46
CA MET A 306 -2.47 -10.26 -22.10
C MET A 306 -1.70 -9.20 -21.29
N ALA A 307 -1.81 -9.21 -19.96
CA ALA A 307 -1.01 -8.34 -19.09
C ALA A 307 0.49 -8.62 -19.23
N ARG A 308 0.91 -9.90 -19.29
CA ARG A 308 2.30 -10.31 -19.57
C ARG A 308 2.82 -9.65 -20.84
N ASP A 309 2.06 -9.73 -21.93
CA ASP A 309 2.48 -9.19 -23.23
C ASP A 309 2.55 -7.65 -23.21
N LEU A 310 1.59 -6.99 -22.54
CA LEU A 310 1.66 -5.53 -22.33
C LEU A 310 2.85 -5.10 -21.45
N TYR A 311 3.20 -5.86 -20.41
CA TYR A 311 4.41 -5.57 -19.62
C TYR A 311 5.69 -5.78 -20.42
N ARG A 312 5.71 -6.72 -21.38
CA ARG A 312 6.85 -6.88 -22.30
C ARG A 312 6.99 -5.68 -23.23
N GLU A 313 5.91 -5.24 -23.86
CA GLU A 313 5.90 -4.02 -24.68
C GLU A 313 6.32 -2.77 -23.89
N CYS A 314 5.92 -2.70 -22.60
CA CYS A 314 6.40 -1.67 -21.69
C CYS A 314 7.93 -1.70 -21.52
N LEU A 315 8.51 -2.89 -21.37
CA LEU A 315 9.95 -3.09 -21.13
C LEU A 315 10.80 -3.03 -22.40
N ASP A 316 10.22 -3.28 -23.57
CA ASP A 316 10.86 -3.03 -24.86
C ASP A 316 11.05 -1.51 -25.09
N GLU A 317 10.13 -0.69 -24.58
CA GLU A 317 10.21 0.76 -24.60
C GLU A 317 11.07 1.34 -23.46
N ASP A 318 11.03 0.75 -22.26
CA ASP A 318 11.87 1.13 -21.12
C ASP A 318 12.37 -0.08 -20.30
N PRO A 319 13.59 -0.59 -20.61
CA PRO A 319 14.18 -1.73 -19.92
C PRO A 319 14.54 -1.48 -18.44
N ASP A 320 14.53 -0.24 -17.97
CA ASP A 320 14.94 0.13 -16.60
C ASP A 320 13.74 0.39 -15.68
N TYR A 321 12.52 0.10 -16.14
CA TYR A 321 11.30 0.28 -15.35
C TYR A 321 11.01 -0.90 -14.40
N ALA A 322 11.51 -0.80 -13.16
CA ALA A 322 11.45 -1.86 -12.15
C ALA A 322 10.05 -2.43 -11.83
N PRO A 323 8.97 -1.61 -11.71
CA PRO A 323 7.62 -2.13 -11.46
C PRO A 323 7.10 -3.07 -12.56
N ALA A 324 7.40 -2.78 -13.83
CA ALA A 324 7.00 -3.65 -14.94
C ALA A 324 7.72 -5.00 -14.87
N TRP A 325 9.01 -5.03 -14.53
CA TRP A 325 9.75 -6.28 -14.29
C TRP A 325 9.13 -7.13 -13.17
N ALA A 326 8.75 -6.51 -12.05
CA ALA A 326 8.13 -7.23 -10.93
C ALA A 326 6.80 -7.87 -11.33
N ARG A 327 5.94 -7.14 -12.07
CA ARG A 327 4.66 -7.66 -12.53
C ARG A 327 4.79 -8.69 -13.65
N LEU A 328 5.75 -8.51 -14.55
CA LEU A 328 6.07 -9.52 -15.55
C LEU A 328 6.54 -10.83 -14.90
N GLY A 329 7.39 -10.75 -13.88
CA GLY A 329 7.83 -11.91 -13.08
C GLY A 329 6.64 -12.65 -12.45
N ARG A 330 5.67 -11.91 -11.91
CA ARG A 330 4.42 -12.47 -11.38
C ARG A 330 3.61 -13.19 -12.47
N CYS A 331 3.43 -12.58 -13.64
CA CYS A 331 2.70 -13.20 -14.75
C CYS A 331 3.32 -14.53 -15.16
N TYR A 332 4.63 -14.55 -15.39
CA TYR A 332 5.35 -15.79 -15.74
C TYR A 332 5.22 -16.85 -14.65
N ARG A 333 5.43 -16.47 -13.37
CA ARG A 333 5.30 -17.40 -12.24
C ARG A 333 3.88 -17.97 -12.15
N PHE A 334 2.85 -17.15 -12.31
CA PHE A 334 1.47 -17.59 -12.20
C PHE A 334 1.07 -18.51 -13.35
N LEU A 335 1.35 -18.12 -14.60
CA LEU A 335 1.00 -18.93 -15.78
C LEU A 335 1.73 -20.28 -15.79
N GLU A 336 2.99 -20.31 -15.35
CA GLU A 336 3.73 -21.56 -15.13
C GLU A 336 3.08 -22.44 -14.05
N LYS A 337 2.71 -21.86 -12.89
CA LYS A 337 2.12 -22.60 -11.76
C LYS A 337 0.89 -23.41 -12.16
N PHE A 338 0.06 -22.84 -13.03
CA PHE A 338 -1.19 -23.41 -13.49
C PHE A 338 -1.09 -24.07 -14.87
N GLY A 339 0.13 -24.41 -15.30
CA GLY A 339 0.39 -25.17 -16.53
C GLY A 339 -0.04 -24.49 -17.82
N GLN A 340 -0.24 -23.17 -17.81
CA GLN A 340 -0.53 -22.38 -19.01
C GLN A 340 0.73 -22.08 -19.83
N GLU A 341 1.90 -22.13 -19.17
CA GLU A 341 3.20 -21.99 -19.80
C GLU A 341 4.17 -23.08 -19.33
N GLY A 342 5.22 -23.31 -20.11
CA GLY A 342 6.22 -24.34 -19.85
C GLY A 342 7.27 -23.95 -18.79
N PRO A 343 8.19 -24.87 -18.44
CA PRO A 343 9.19 -24.67 -17.39
C PRO A 343 10.14 -23.48 -17.62
N GLN A 344 10.31 -23.03 -18.86
CA GLN A 344 11.14 -21.88 -19.22
C GLN A 344 10.63 -20.58 -18.56
N SER A 345 9.32 -20.46 -18.36
CA SER A 345 8.68 -19.30 -17.74
C SER A 345 9.11 -19.12 -16.29
N LEU A 346 9.50 -20.19 -15.60
CA LEU A 346 10.05 -20.08 -14.26
C LEU A 346 11.41 -19.37 -14.24
N GLU A 347 12.29 -19.66 -15.19
CA GLU A 347 13.57 -18.97 -15.30
C GLU A 347 13.38 -17.51 -15.75
N LEU A 348 12.42 -17.25 -16.63
CA LEU A 348 12.02 -15.88 -17.00
C LEU A 348 11.46 -15.11 -15.80
N ALA A 349 10.64 -15.75 -14.95
CA ALA A 349 10.12 -15.15 -13.73
C ALA A 349 11.25 -14.74 -12.79
N LYS A 350 12.20 -15.64 -12.53
CA LYS A 350 13.39 -15.34 -11.70
C LYS A 350 14.19 -14.19 -12.25
N TRP A 351 14.47 -14.23 -13.55
CA TRP A 351 15.26 -13.20 -14.20
C TRP A 351 14.58 -11.83 -14.10
N ALA A 352 13.26 -11.78 -14.32
CA ALA A 352 12.46 -10.56 -14.18
C ALA A 352 12.50 -10.01 -12.74
N PHE A 353 12.33 -10.85 -11.72
CA PHE A 353 12.45 -10.41 -10.32
C PHE A 353 13.86 -9.92 -9.97
N HIS A 354 14.90 -10.62 -10.42
CA HIS A 354 16.28 -10.15 -10.21
C HIS A 354 16.54 -8.80 -10.89
N ARG A 355 15.99 -8.59 -12.10
CA ARG A 355 16.07 -7.30 -12.77
C ARG A 355 15.33 -6.21 -11.99
N ALA A 356 14.14 -6.49 -11.49
CA ALA A 356 13.38 -5.57 -10.64
C ALA A 356 14.17 -5.16 -9.38
N PHE A 357 14.78 -6.11 -8.67
CA PHE A 357 15.59 -5.81 -7.49
C PHE A 357 16.91 -5.11 -7.82
N ALA A 358 17.53 -5.40 -8.96
CA ALA A 358 18.74 -4.69 -9.40
C ALA A 358 18.47 -3.20 -9.66
N LEU A 359 17.28 -2.88 -10.20
CA LEU A 359 16.86 -1.51 -10.49
C LEU A 359 16.31 -0.80 -9.25
N SER A 360 15.51 -1.48 -8.43
CA SER A 360 14.92 -0.93 -7.21
C SER A 360 14.87 -1.97 -6.08
N PRO A 361 15.92 -2.03 -5.22
CA PRO A 361 16.04 -3.06 -4.18
C PRO A 361 14.97 -3.00 -3.09
N ASP A 362 14.35 -1.83 -2.89
CA ASP A 362 13.37 -1.59 -1.83
C ASP A 362 11.92 -1.58 -2.35
N LEU A 363 11.68 -1.96 -3.61
CA LEU A 363 10.36 -1.90 -4.26
C LEU A 363 9.35 -2.85 -3.58
N PRO A 364 8.35 -2.34 -2.83
CA PRO A 364 7.48 -3.19 -1.99
C PRO A 364 6.66 -4.22 -2.78
N ILE A 365 6.12 -3.82 -3.93
CA ILE A 365 5.39 -4.74 -4.81
C ILE A 365 6.27 -5.87 -5.34
N ALA A 366 7.55 -5.60 -5.66
CA ALA A 366 8.48 -6.67 -6.05
C ALA A 366 8.73 -7.63 -4.88
N HIS A 367 8.85 -7.10 -3.67
CA HIS A 367 9.03 -7.94 -2.48
C HIS A 367 7.85 -8.88 -2.24
N ASN A 368 6.61 -8.37 -2.34
CA ASN A 368 5.40 -9.17 -2.24
C ASN A 368 5.35 -10.23 -3.34
N LEU A 369 5.42 -9.81 -4.61
CA LEU A 369 5.23 -10.69 -5.77
C LEU A 369 6.31 -11.75 -5.93
N TYR A 370 7.51 -11.54 -5.36
CA TYR A 370 8.57 -12.54 -5.31
C TYR A 370 8.37 -13.60 -4.22
N THR A 371 7.57 -13.31 -3.19
CA THR A 371 7.36 -14.21 -2.04
C THR A 371 6.85 -15.61 -2.43
N PRO A 372 5.86 -15.77 -3.33
CA PRO A 372 5.46 -17.08 -3.78
C PRO A 372 6.62 -17.88 -4.38
N PHE A 373 7.54 -17.22 -5.10
CA PHE A 373 8.69 -17.91 -5.69
C PHE A 373 9.68 -18.42 -4.63
N GLU A 374 10.04 -17.60 -3.64
CA GLU A 374 10.94 -18.01 -2.54
C GLU A 374 10.31 -19.09 -1.66
N ALA A 375 9.05 -18.89 -1.25
CA ALA A 375 8.36 -19.79 -0.35
C ALA A 375 8.14 -21.17 -0.99
N ASP A 376 7.69 -21.20 -2.25
CA ASP A 376 7.53 -22.43 -3.03
C ASP A 376 8.88 -23.16 -3.21
N SER A 377 9.99 -22.42 -3.29
CA SER A 377 11.33 -23.00 -3.40
C SER A 377 11.94 -23.44 -2.06
N GLY A 378 11.17 -23.47 -0.97
CA GLY A 378 11.61 -23.89 0.36
C GLY A 378 12.33 -22.83 1.20
N HIS A 379 12.33 -21.57 0.75
CA HIS A 379 13.01 -20.44 1.40
C HIS A 379 12.02 -19.48 2.09
N ALA A 380 10.96 -20.03 2.68
CA ALA A 380 9.90 -19.23 3.28
C ALA A 380 10.37 -18.42 4.51
N GLN A 381 11.31 -18.98 5.29
CA GLN A 381 11.86 -18.29 6.46
C GLN A 381 12.70 -17.07 6.05
N GLU A 382 13.50 -17.20 4.99
CA GLU A 382 14.27 -16.12 4.39
C GLU A 382 13.34 -15.04 3.84
N ALA A 383 12.27 -15.43 3.14
CA ALA A 383 11.24 -14.53 2.63
C ALA A 383 10.58 -13.74 3.78
N MET A 384 10.22 -14.41 4.87
CA MET A 384 9.64 -13.80 6.05
C MET A 384 10.60 -12.76 6.66
N VAL A 385 11.87 -13.11 6.89
CA VAL A 385 12.87 -12.20 7.45
C VAL A 385 13.13 -11.00 6.51
N ARG A 386 13.21 -11.24 5.19
CA ARG A 386 13.34 -10.19 4.16
C ARG A 386 12.19 -9.19 4.25
N LEU A 387 10.95 -9.68 4.27
CA LEU A 387 9.75 -8.85 4.33
C LEU A 387 9.64 -8.07 5.64
N LEU A 388 9.93 -8.70 6.79
CA LEU A 388 9.93 -8.01 8.09
C LEU A 388 10.90 -6.83 8.11
N ARG A 389 12.14 -7.03 7.62
CA ARG A 389 13.14 -5.95 7.51
C ARG A 389 12.70 -4.81 6.58
N GLN A 390 11.97 -5.13 5.51
CA GLN A 390 11.40 -4.11 4.63
C GLN A 390 10.23 -3.39 5.30
N ALA A 391 9.36 -4.10 6.00
CA ALA A 391 8.21 -3.53 6.70
C ALA A 391 8.63 -2.64 7.89
N GLU A 392 9.77 -2.90 8.54
CA GLU A 392 10.34 -1.97 9.52
C GLU A 392 10.72 -0.61 8.90
N ARG A 393 11.14 -0.61 7.63
CA ARG A 393 11.54 0.60 6.91
C ARG A 393 10.34 1.30 6.28
N HIS A 394 9.33 0.53 5.86
CA HIS A 394 8.14 0.96 5.14
C HIS A 394 6.86 0.47 5.85
N PRO A 395 6.57 0.92 7.08
CA PRO A 395 5.53 0.34 7.93
C PRO A 395 4.09 0.56 7.43
N ASN A 396 3.91 1.43 6.45
CA ASN A 396 2.61 1.81 5.90
C ASN A 396 2.32 1.21 4.53
N ASP A 397 3.24 0.41 3.97
CA ASP A 397 3.03 -0.24 2.67
C ASP A 397 2.29 -1.59 2.86
N PRO A 398 1.07 -1.73 2.33
CA PRO A 398 0.27 -2.94 2.52
C PRO A 398 0.82 -4.17 1.77
N GLU A 399 1.60 -3.99 0.69
CA GLU A 399 2.12 -5.09 -0.14
C GLU A 399 3.06 -5.99 0.68
N LEU A 400 3.89 -5.39 1.54
CA LEU A 400 4.83 -6.13 2.39
C LEU A 400 4.11 -7.08 3.35
N PHE A 401 3.01 -6.61 3.94
CA PHE A 401 2.17 -7.43 4.82
C PHE A 401 1.39 -8.49 4.04
N GLY A 402 0.98 -8.20 2.79
CA GLY A 402 0.39 -9.17 1.88
C GLY A 402 1.31 -10.37 1.63
N GLY A 403 2.61 -10.13 1.40
CA GLY A 403 3.62 -11.18 1.26
C GLY A 403 3.84 -11.96 2.56
N LEU A 404 3.85 -11.27 3.72
CA LEU A 404 4.06 -11.91 5.02
C LEU A 404 3.00 -12.95 5.35
N VAL A 405 1.77 -12.82 4.85
CA VAL A 405 0.71 -13.84 5.01
C VAL A 405 1.19 -15.20 4.50
N GLN A 406 1.73 -15.26 3.27
CA GLN A 406 2.22 -16.53 2.72
C GLN A 406 3.49 -16.99 3.42
N ALA A 407 4.45 -16.10 3.64
CA ALA A 407 5.74 -16.47 4.24
C ALA A 407 5.58 -17.04 5.66
N CYS A 408 4.79 -16.38 6.51
CA CYS A 408 4.52 -16.86 7.87
C CYS A 408 3.76 -18.19 7.84
N ARG A 409 2.79 -18.35 6.93
CA ARG A 409 2.01 -19.60 6.80
C ARG A 409 2.89 -20.79 6.42
N TYR A 410 3.82 -20.64 5.48
CA TYR A 410 4.74 -21.73 5.10
C TYR A 410 5.69 -22.10 6.25
N CYS A 411 6.00 -21.14 7.12
CA CYS A 411 6.80 -21.36 8.34
C CYS A 411 5.99 -21.95 9.52
N GLY A 412 4.71 -22.28 9.34
CA GLY A 412 3.82 -22.74 10.41
C GLY A 412 3.40 -21.66 11.43
N LEU A 413 3.76 -20.40 11.18
CA LEU A 413 3.41 -19.25 12.02
C LEU A 413 2.02 -18.71 11.62
N LEU A 414 0.98 -19.53 11.81
CA LEU A 414 -0.37 -19.25 11.32
C LEU A 414 -1.00 -18.01 11.97
N GLU A 415 -0.80 -17.79 13.27
CA GLU A 415 -1.34 -16.62 13.95
C GLU A 415 -0.64 -15.33 13.50
N GLU A 416 0.67 -15.39 13.29
CA GLU A 416 1.45 -14.30 12.71
C GLU A 416 1.01 -13.99 11.27
N SER A 417 0.66 -15.01 10.48
CA SER A 417 0.02 -14.84 9.17
C SER A 417 -1.32 -14.09 9.27
N VAL A 418 -2.19 -14.44 10.23
CA VAL A 418 -3.46 -13.72 10.46
C VAL A 418 -3.21 -12.28 10.92
N ARG A 419 -2.19 -12.03 11.76
CA ARG A 419 -1.80 -10.67 12.16
C ARG A 419 -1.29 -9.85 10.99
N ALA A 420 -0.46 -10.44 10.11
CA ALA A 420 0.01 -9.80 8.88
C ALA A 420 -1.16 -9.46 7.96
N HIS A 421 -2.09 -10.39 7.75
CA HIS A 421 -3.33 -10.13 7.03
C HIS A 421 -4.13 -8.97 7.65
N SER A 422 -4.31 -8.98 8.96
CA SER A 422 -5.04 -7.92 9.67
C SER A 422 -4.36 -6.57 9.53
N ARG A 423 -3.02 -6.52 9.55
CA ARG A 423 -2.24 -5.31 9.33
C ARG A 423 -2.38 -4.82 7.88
N ALA A 424 -2.32 -5.71 6.91
CA ALA A 424 -2.55 -5.41 5.51
C ALA A 424 -3.95 -4.78 5.32
N LEU A 425 -5.01 -5.38 5.90
CA LEU A 425 -6.37 -4.83 5.85
C LEU A 425 -6.53 -3.48 6.57
N ARG A 426 -5.78 -3.24 7.65
CA ARG A 426 -5.79 -1.93 8.34
C ARG A 426 -5.21 -0.83 7.46
N LEU A 427 -4.24 -1.13 6.61
CA LEU A 427 -3.64 -0.19 5.67
C LEU A 427 -4.51 -0.06 4.43
N ASP A 428 -4.86 -1.21 3.84
CA ASP A 428 -5.69 -1.37 2.66
C ASP A 428 -6.79 -2.41 2.91
N SER A 429 -8.02 -1.98 3.15
CA SER A 429 -9.17 -2.85 3.44
C SER A 429 -9.63 -3.75 2.28
N LYS A 430 -9.07 -3.59 1.08
CA LYS A 430 -9.37 -4.40 -0.11
C LYS A 430 -8.14 -5.13 -0.66
N ILE A 431 -6.99 -5.07 0.01
CA ILE A 431 -5.84 -5.88 -0.39
C ILE A 431 -6.23 -7.34 -0.39
N VAL A 432 -5.96 -8.02 -1.50
CA VAL A 432 -6.22 -9.45 -1.60
C VAL A 432 -4.98 -10.18 -1.13
N THR A 433 -5.14 -10.90 -0.02
CA THR A 433 -4.10 -11.76 0.56
C THR A 433 -4.47 -13.23 0.40
N SER A 434 -3.53 -14.11 0.68
CA SER A 434 -3.73 -15.57 0.71
C SER A 434 -4.23 -16.09 2.06
N VAL A 435 -4.86 -15.25 2.89
CA VAL A 435 -5.21 -15.60 4.28
C VAL A 435 -6.20 -16.77 4.38
N ALA A 436 -7.06 -17.01 3.38
CA ALA A 436 -7.99 -18.13 3.43
C ALA A 436 -7.30 -19.49 3.52
N HIS A 437 -6.10 -19.62 2.96
CA HIS A 437 -5.25 -20.80 3.17
C HIS A 437 -4.82 -20.93 4.64
N THR A 438 -4.54 -19.81 5.31
CA THR A 438 -4.21 -19.78 6.74
C THR A 438 -5.42 -20.18 7.58
N PHE A 439 -6.61 -19.63 7.30
CA PHE A 439 -7.85 -20.01 7.98
C PHE A 439 -8.18 -21.48 7.80
N PHE A 440 -7.98 -22.01 6.59
CA PHE A 440 -8.12 -23.44 6.32
C PHE A 440 -7.21 -24.29 7.21
N LEU A 441 -5.92 -23.97 7.28
CA LEU A 441 -4.94 -24.69 8.11
C LEU A 441 -5.20 -24.55 9.63
N LEU A 442 -5.84 -23.46 10.05
CA LEU A 442 -6.31 -23.28 11.42
C LEU A 442 -7.58 -24.09 11.75
N GLY A 443 -8.25 -24.64 10.73
CA GLY A 443 -9.58 -25.27 10.86
C GLY A 443 -10.74 -24.26 10.91
N ASP A 444 -10.48 -22.98 10.67
CA ASP A 444 -11.48 -21.91 10.62
C ASP A 444 -12.16 -21.86 9.24
N TYR A 445 -12.90 -22.93 8.94
CA TYR A 445 -13.52 -23.13 7.64
C TYR A 445 -14.57 -22.08 7.28
N GLN A 446 -15.23 -21.51 8.29
CA GLN A 446 -16.22 -20.45 8.08
C GLN A 446 -15.56 -19.21 7.48
N ARG A 447 -14.50 -18.68 8.12
CA ARG A 447 -13.80 -17.49 7.60
C ARG A 447 -13.08 -17.78 6.29
N ALA A 448 -12.59 -19.00 6.09
CA ALA A 448 -12.01 -19.41 4.81
C ALA A 448 -13.03 -19.34 3.66
N LEU A 449 -14.28 -19.80 3.87
CA LEU A 449 -15.36 -19.72 2.89
C LEU A 449 -15.83 -18.27 2.65
N GLU A 450 -15.96 -17.47 3.71
CA GLU A 450 -16.38 -16.06 3.61
C GLU A 450 -15.36 -15.20 2.83
N TRP A 451 -14.09 -15.60 2.80
CA TRP A 451 -13.04 -14.87 2.10
C TRP A 451 -13.10 -15.00 0.58
N TYR A 452 -13.55 -16.16 0.06
CA TYR A 452 -13.65 -16.37 -1.38
C TYR A 452 -15.07 -16.06 -1.88
N PRO A 453 -15.24 -15.20 -2.90
CA PRO A 453 -16.54 -15.06 -3.54
C PRO A 453 -16.93 -16.37 -4.25
N PRO A 454 -18.23 -16.72 -4.30
CA PRO A 454 -18.69 -17.89 -5.03
C PRO A 454 -18.22 -17.88 -6.49
N GLY A 455 -17.60 -18.97 -6.95
CA GLY A 455 -17.19 -19.14 -8.36
C GLY A 455 -15.73 -18.74 -8.67
N ALA A 456 -14.95 -18.27 -7.70
CA ALA A 456 -13.50 -18.15 -7.87
C ALA A 456 -12.86 -19.54 -8.00
N LEU A 457 -11.97 -19.73 -8.99
CA LEU A 457 -11.33 -21.01 -9.34
C LEU A 457 -10.32 -21.48 -8.29
N PHE A 458 -10.78 -21.92 -7.11
CA PHE A 458 -9.89 -22.42 -6.05
C PHE A 458 -10.38 -23.75 -5.47
N TYR A 459 -9.42 -24.58 -5.05
CA TYR A 459 -9.65 -25.91 -4.48
C TYR A 459 -10.24 -25.85 -3.05
N LEU A 460 -9.95 -24.78 -2.30
CA LEU A 460 -10.22 -24.73 -0.86
C LEU A 460 -11.69 -24.81 -0.48
N ASP A 461 -12.59 -24.17 -1.21
CA ASP A 461 -14.02 -24.21 -0.87
C ASP A 461 -14.62 -25.61 -1.08
N LEU A 462 -14.26 -26.29 -2.17
CA LEU A 462 -14.61 -27.69 -2.41
C LEU A 462 -14.05 -28.60 -1.32
N ALA A 463 -12.78 -28.41 -0.94
CA ALA A 463 -12.14 -29.17 0.13
C ALA A 463 -12.83 -28.94 1.48
N ILE A 464 -13.21 -27.69 1.78
CA ILE A 464 -13.96 -27.35 3.00
C ILE A 464 -15.31 -28.05 2.99
N LEU A 465 -16.09 -27.91 1.91
CA LEU A 465 -17.42 -28.53 1.80
C LEU A 465 -17.34 -30.04 2.00
N ALA A 466 -16.34 -30.71 1.41
CA ALA A 466 -16.10 -32.13 1.62
C ALA A 466 -15.76 -32.46 3.09
N VAL A 467 -14.82 -31.73 3.71
CA VAL A 467 -14.41 -31.96 5.11
C VAL A 467 -15.58 -31.78 6.09
N VAL A 468 -16.46 -30.80 5.87
CA VAL A 468 -17.62 -30.53 6.75
C VAL A 468 -18.84 -31.41 6.45
N GLY A 469 -18.72 -32.39 5.55
CA GLY A 469 -19.79 -33.34 5.21
C GLY A 469 -20.86 -32.81 4.24
N ARG A 470 -20.60 -31.69 3.55
CA ARG A 470 -21.46 -31.11 2.50
C ARG A 470 -21.03 -31.60 1.11
N GLU A 471 -20.84 -32.91 0.98
CA GLU A 471 -20.28 -33.55 -0.23
C GLU A 471 -21.16 -33.35 -1.48
N ALA A 472 -22.48 -33.41 -1.33
CA ALA A 472 -23.41 -33.19 -2.45
C ALA A 472 -23.25 -31.80 -3.07
N GLU A 473 -23.08 -30.78 -2.23
CA GLU A 473 -22.85 -29.40 -2.67
C GLU A 473 -21.46 -29.22 -3.27
N ALA A 474 -20.43 -29.87 -2.70
CA ALA A 474 -19.10 -29.90 -3.29
C ALA A 474 -19.14 -30.51 -4.72
N ALA A 475 -19.87 -31.61 -4.91
CA ALA A 475 -20.01 -32.27 -6.20
C ALA A 475 -20.75 -31.41 -7.24
N GLU A 476 -21.82 -30.71 -6.84
CA GLU A 476 -22.50 -29.74 -7.70
C GLU A 476 -21.59 -28.58 -8.10
N LEU A 477 -20.89 -28.00 -7.14
CA LEU A 477 -19.97 -26.89 -7.38
C LEU A 477 -18.79 -27.29 -8.26
N LEU A 478 -18.25 -28.50 -8.09
CA LEU A 478 -17.18 -29.04 -8.93
C LEU A 478 -17.65 -29.21 -10.38
N ARG A 479 -18.85 -29.78 -10.61
CA ARG A 479 -19.43 -29.95 -11.96
C ARG A 479 -19.70 -28.63 -12.68
N ALA A 480 -20.01 -27.57 -11.93
CA ALA A 480 -20.27 -26.24 -12.50
C ALA A 480 -18.99 -25.48 -12.90
N ARG A 481 -17.80 -25.99 -12.56
CA ARG A 481 -16.52 -25.28 -12.79
C ARG A 481 -15.77 -25.80 -14.01
N PRO A 482 -15.16 -24.91 -14.81
CA PRO A 482 -14.13 -25.32 -15.75
C PRO A 482 -12.89 -25.80 -14.97
N CYS A 483 -12.28 -26.91 -15.40
CA CYS A 483 -11.07 -27.44 -14.77
C CYS A 483 -9.84 -26.60 -15.19
N PRO A 484 -9.12 -25.93 -14.26
CA PRO A 484 -7.86 -25.26 -14.56
C PRO A 484 -6.74 -26.28 -14.86
N GLY A 485 -5.72 -25.89 -15.63
CA GLY A 485 -4.54 -26.72 -15.91
C GLY A 485 -3.52 -26.83 -14.75
N GLY A 486 -2.43 -27.58 -14.95
CA GLY A 486 -1.31 -27.72 -14.00
C GLY A 486 -1.41 -28.93 -13.06
N GLN A 487 -1.09 -28.76 -11.77
CA GLN A 487 -1.34 -29.77 -10.69
C GLN A 487 -2.74 -29.68 -10.10
N PHE A 488 -3.45 -28.59 -10.37
CA PHE A 488 -4.84 -28.39 -9.96
C PHE A 488 -5.81 -29.46 -10.49
N PRO A 489 -5.66 -29.99 -11.73
CA PRO A 489 -6.38 -31.17 -12.18
C PRO A 489 -6.30 -32.31 -11.18
N ALA A 490 -5.10 -32.70 -10.72
CA ALA A 490 -4.96 -33.81 -9.76
C ALA A 490 -5.72 -33.55 -8.45
N MET A 491 -5.68 -32.33 -7.91
CA MET A 491 -6.43 -31.97 -6.70
C MET A 491 -7.94 -32.03 -6.89
N LEU A 492 -8.45 -31.54 -8.03
CA LEU A 492 -9.88 -31.49 -8.35
C LEU A 492 -10.43 -32.85 -8.80
N GLU A 493 -9.69 -33.58 -9.63
CA GLU A 493 -10.02 -34.93 -10.11
C GLU A 493 -10.06 -35.92 -8.95
N SER A 494 -9.03 -35.92 -8.11
CA SER A 494 -9.01 -36.76 -6.91
C SER A 494 -10.21 -36.49 -6.02
N LEU A 495 -10.52 -35.20 -5.78
CA LEU A 495 -11.70 -34.84 -5.00
C LEU A 495 -13.00 -35.28 -5.69
N GLY A 496 -13.09 -35.13 -7.01
CA GLY A 496 -14.23 -35.59 -7.81
C GLY A 496 -14.47 -37.09 -7.69
N PHE A 497 -13.43 -37.91 -7.89
CA PHE A 497 -13.53 -39.36 -7.75
C PHE A 497 -13.94 -39.78 -6.34
N PHE A 498 -13.41 -39.11 -5.31
CA PHE A 498 -13.86 -39.33 -3.93
C PHE A 498 -15.35 -39.03 -3.73
N LEU A 499 -15.84 -37.89 -4.25
CA LEU A 499 -17.24 -37.51 -4.14
C LEU A 499 -18.19 -38.46 -4.91
N GLU A 500 -17.66 -39.19 -5.90
CA GLU A 500 -18.35 -40.26 -6.63
C GLU A 500 -18.26 -41.63 -5.93
N GLY A 501 -17.48 -41.75 -4.85
CA GLY A 501 -17.22 -42.99 -4.12
C GLY A 501 -16.11 -43.86 -4.72
N ASP A 502 -15.38 -43.36 -5.71
CA ASP A 502 -14.27 -44.06 -6.38
C ASP A 502 -12.92 -43.71 -5.72
N HIS A 503 -12.68 -44.28 -4.54
CA HIS A 503 -11.44 -44.06 -3.80
C HIS A 503 -10.19 -44.54 -4.56
N ALA A 504 -10.30 -45.57 -5.39
CA ALA A 504 -9.16 -46.11 -6.13
C ALA A 504 -8.63 -45.11 -7.16
N ARG A 505 -9.52 -44.52 -7.97
CA ARG A 505 -9.13 -43.46 -8.92
C ARG A 505 -8.72 -42.17 -8.21
N SER A 506 -9.32 -41.87 -7.06
CA SER A 506 -8.91 -40.75 -6.21
C SER A 506 -7.43 -40.87 -5.82
N ILE A 507 -7.03 -42.01 -5.25
CA ILE A 507 -5.64 -42.28 -4.86
C ILE A 507 -4.69 -42.27 -6.07
N GLU A 508 -5.10 -42.82 -7.22
CA GLU A 508 -4.28 -42.81 -8.44
C GLU A 508 -3.99 -41.37 -8.91
N SER A 509 -5.01 -40.50 -8.95
CA SER A 509 -4.84 -39.07 -9.26
C SER A 509 -3.93 -38.36 -8.26
N VAL A 510 -4.03 -38.68 -6.97
CA VAL A 510 -3.13 -38.12 -5.94
C VAL A 510 -1.69 -38.55 -6.17
N ARG A 511 -1.44 -39.85 -6.36
CA ARG A 511 -0.09 -40.39 -6.61
C ARG A 511 0.50 -39.80 -7.88
N GLN A 512 -0.29 -39.66 -8.94
CA GLN A 512 0.13 -38.98 -10.16
C GLN A 512 0.53 -37.53 -9.83
N GLY A 513 -0.32 -36.77 -9.14
CA GLY A 513 -0.05 -35.38 -8.74
C GLY A 513 1.23 -35.21 -7.91
N LEU A 514 1.46 -36.10 -6.93
CA LEU A 514 2.67 -36.10 -6.09
C LEU A 514 3.92 -36.52 -6.89
N SER A 515 3.77 -37.39 -7.90
CA SER A 515 4.88 -37.89 -8.73
C SER A 515 5.37 -36.91 -9.79
N LEU A 516 4.55 -35.93 -10.20
CA LEU A 516 4.93 -34.94 -11.20
C LEU A 516 6.16 -34.19 -10.72
N ARG A 517 7.30 -34.28 -11.43
CA ARG A 517 8.50 -33.49 -11.13
C ARG A 517 8.86 -32.57 -12.30
N PRO A 518 9.29 -31.32 -12.03
CA PRO A 518 9.44 -30.70 -10.71
C PRO A 518 8.11 -30.14 -10.19
N THR A 519 7.58 -30.71 -9.11
CA THR A 519 6.52 -30.09 -8.30
C THR A 519 7.20 -29.20 -7.25
N ARG A 520 7.18 -27.88 -7.46
CA ARG A 520 7.81 -26.89 -6.56
C ARG A 520 6.84 -26.22 -5.60
N ASP A 521 5.60 -26.70 -5.47
CA ASP A 521 4.63 -26.09 -4.55
C ASP A 521 4.31 -27.07 -3.41
N PRO A 522 5.01 -26.97 -2.27
CA PRO A 522 4.83 -27.89 -1.16
C PRO A 522 3.45 -27.70 -0.48
N GLU A 523 2.81 -26.54 -0.61
CA GLU A 523 1.44 -26.37 -0.08
C GLU A 523 0.41 -27.15 -0.92
N SER A 524 0.52 -27.13 -2.25
CA SER A 524 -0.37 -27.93 -3.11
C SER A 524 -0.20 -29.43 -2.86
N LYS A 525 1.05 -29.89 -2.65
CA LYS A 525 1.35 -31.26 -2.23
C LYS A 525 0.76 -31.59 -0.85
N PHE A 526 0.77 -30.65 0.08
CA PHE A 526 0.11 -30.83 1.37
C PHE A 526 -1.39 -31.12 1.20
N TYR A 527 -2.08 -30.37 0.33
CA TYR A 527 -3.50 -30.63 0.04
C TYR A 527 -3.75 -32.00 -0.61
N LEU A 528 -2.89 -32.45 -1.53
CA LEU A 528 -2.93 -33.81 -2.09
C LEU A 528 -2.69 -34.88 -1.01
N THR A 529 -1.72 -34.66 -0.13
CA THR A 529 -1.37 -35.57 0.98
C THR A 529 -2.53 -35.75 1.95
N ARG A 530 -3.31 -34.70 2.22
CA ARG A 530 -4.54 -34.80 3.02
C ARG A 530 -5.57 -35.74 2.38
N GLN A 531 -5.69 -35.74 1.05
CA GLN A 531 -6.61 -36.63 0.34
C GLN A 531 -6.13 -38.09 0.41
N LEU A 532 -4.82 -38.32 0.34
CA LEU A 532 -4.23 -39.64 0.54
C LEU A 532 -4.55 -40.21 1.93
N ALA A 533 -4.43 -39.37 2.98
CA ALA A 533 -4.78 -39.76 4.35
C ALA A 533 -6.29 -40.05 4.50
N ARG A 534 -7.15 -39.22 3.88
CA ARG A 534 -8.62 -39.42 3.86
C ARG A 534 -8.99 -40.78 3.26
N ASP A 535 -8.33 -41.21 2.19
CA ASP A 535 -8.63 -42.48 1.50
C ASP A 535 -7.96 -43.71 2.14
N GLY A 536 -7.32 -43.55 3.32
CA GLY A 536 -6.80 -44.65 4.13
C GLY A 536 -5.33 -44.98 3.92
N GLU A 537 -4.64 -44.29 3.01
CA GLU A 537 -3.22 -44.49 2.70
C GLU A 537 -2.31 -43.75 3.69
N HIS A 538 -2.49 -44.05 4.99
CA HIS A 538 -1.93 -43.28 6.10
C HIS A 538 -0.39 -43.27 6.13
N ALA A 539 0.26 -44.41 5.88
CA ALA A 539 1.73 -44.52 5.92
C ALA A 539 2.39 -43.72 4.79
N GLU A 540 1.81 -43.78 3.59
CA GLU A 540 2.25 -42.99 2.44
C GLU A 540 2.01 -41.50 2.70
N ALA A 541 0.86 -41.13 3.27
CA ALA A 541 0.56 -39.76 3.64
C ALA A 541 1.54 -39.20 4.70
N LEU A 542 1.89 -39.98 5.73
CA LEU A 542 2.88 -39.55 6.73
C LEU A 542 4.27 -39.35 6.12
N THR A 543 4.66 -40.23 5.19
CA THR A 543 5.93 -40.10 4.44
C THR A 543 5.92 -38.82 3.59
N ALA A 544 4.83 -38.54 2.89
CA ALA A 544 4.69 -37.31 2.11
C ALA A 544 4.73 -36.06 3.01
N ILE A 545 4.13 -36.08 4.20
CA ILE A 545 4.26 -34.96 5.17
C ILE A 545 5.72 -34.75 5.57
N HIS A 546 6.46 -35.82 5.87
CA HIS A 546 7.88 -35.71 6.21
C HIS A 546 8.68 -35.08 5.05
N ASP A 547 8.43 -35.50 3.80
CA ASP A 547 9.09 -34.90 2.63
C ASP A 547 8.77 -33.40 2.48
N LEU A 548 7.53 -32.98 2.75
CA LEU A 548 7.12 -31.56 2.72
C LEU A 548 7.91 -30.68 3.68
N VAL A 549 8.29 -31.21 4.85
CA VAL A 549 9.15 -30.49 5.80
C VAL A 549 10.50 -30.17 5.18
N THR A 550 11.07 -31.12 4.44
CA THR A 550 12.34 -30.92 3.73
C THR A 550 12.20 -29.94 2.55
N GLU A 551 11.02 -29.85 1.96
CA GLU A 551 10.69 -28.90 0.90
C GLU A 551 10.30 -27.51 1.43
N GLY A 552 10.32 -27.30 2.74
CA GLY A 552 10.13 -25.99 3.38
C GLY A 552 8.68 -25.59 3.66
N PHE A 553 7.77 -26.57 3.77
CA PHE A 553 6.41 -26.33 4.27
C PHE A 553 6.19 -27.08 5.59
N CYS A 554 5.93 -26.33 6.66
CA CYS A 554 5.72 -26.84 8.00
C CYS A 554 4.38 -26.35 8.55
N CYS A 555 3.56 -27.25 9.10
CA CYS A 555 2.30 -26.87 9.75
C CYS A 555 1.86 -27.91 10.79
N SER A 556 2.39 -27.81 12.00
CA SER A 556 2.04 -28.68 13.14
C SER A 556 0.56 -28.57 13.49
N LYS A 557 0.00 -27.36 13.38
CA LYS A 557 -1.42 -27.09 13.67
C LYS A 557 -2.35 -27.88 12.77
N ALA A 558 -2.09 -27.90 11.46
CA ALA A 558 -2.92 -28.68 10.53
C ALA A 558 -2.75 -30.18 10.77
N MET A 559 -1.53 -30.68 11.05
CA MET A 559 -1.33 -32.10 11.41
C MET A 559 -2.15 -32.54 12.64
N GLN A 560 -2.38 -31.63 13.58
CA GLN A 560 -3.11 -31.93 14.82
C GLN A 560 -4.62 -31.71 14.70
N CYS A 561 -5.05 -30.73 13.92
CA CYS A 561 -6.45 -30.28 13.88
C CYS A 561 -7.21 -30.71 12.63
N ASP A 562 -6.53 -31.10 11.55
CA ASP A 562 -7.21 -31.47 10.31
C ASP A 562 -7.89 -32.85 10.42
N PRO A 563 -9.21 -32.95 10.17
CA PRO A 563 -9.94 -34.21 10.29
C PRO A 563 -9.40 -35.33 9.39
N TRP A 564 -8.90 -35.00 8.21
CA TRP A 564 -8.38 -36.00 7.26
C TRP A 564 -6.97 -36.47 7.65
N LEU A 565 -6.22 -35.70 8.44
CA LEU A 565 -4.91 -36.10 8.96
C LEU A 565 -5.00 -36.75 10.34
N GLN A 566 -6.14 -36.66 11.03
CA GLN A 566 -6.33 -37.22 12.36
C GLN A 566 -5.93 -38.72 12.48
N PRO A 567 -6.19 -39.61 11.49
CA PRO A 567 -5.75 -40.99 11.58
C PRO A 567 -4.23 -41.18 11.70
N LEU A 568 -3.44 -40.22 11.18
CA LEU A 568 -1.97 -40.30 11.19
C LEU A 568 -1.39 -40.29 12.60
N CYS A 569 -2.07 -39.67 13.57
CA CYS A 569 -1.58 -39.58 14.95
C CYS A 569 -1.45 -40.95 15.66
N ARG A 570 -2.03 -42.00 15.08
CA ARG A 570 -1.96 -43.38 15.58
C ARG A 570 -0.78 -44.16 15.02
N LEU A 571 -0.06 -43.61 14.04
CA LEU A 571 1.10 -44.24 13.45
C LEU A 571 2.32 -44.12 14.37
N PRO A 572 3.20 -45.13 14.41
CA PRO A 572 4.36 -45.14 15.30
C PRO A 572 5.34 -43.99 15.02
N ASP A 573 5.53 -43.63 13.75
CA ASP A 573 6.48 -42.58 13.35
C ASP A 573 5.92 -41.16 13.40
N PHE A 574 4.63 -41.00 13.72
CA PHE A 574 3.97 -39.69 13.70
C PHE A 574 4.64 -38.68 14.62
N GLN A 575 5.00 -39.11 15.85
CA GLN A 575 5.63 -38.22 16.82
C GLN A 575 6.98 -37.72 16.33
N ASN A 576 7.77 -38.56 15.65
CA ASN A 576 9.07 -38.16 15.11
C ASN A 576 8.91 -37.06 14.04
N VAL A 577 7.94 -37.24 13.13
CA VAL A 577 7.64 -36.23 12.10
C VAL A 577 7.12 -34.94 12.73
N LEU A 578 6.22 -35.04 13.71
CA LEU A 578 5.68 -33.87 14.42
C LEU A 578 6.78 -33.10 15.17
N ASP A 579 7.70 -33.79 15.84
CA ASP A 579 8.82 -33.17 16.56
C ASP A 579 9.75 -32.41 15.60
N GLU A 580 10.00 -32.95 14.40
CA GLU A 580 10.77 -32.24 13.37
C GLU A 580 10.05 -30.97 12.90
N VAL A 581 8.74 -31.06 12.60
CA VAL A 581 7.91 -29.92 12.22
C VAL A 581 7.94 -28.83 13.31
N LEU A 582 7.73 -29.22 14.57
CA LEU A 582 7.78 -28.28 15.70
C LEU A 582 9.15 -27.63 15.86
N SER A 583 10.23 -28.38 15.64
CA SER A 583 11.59 -27.84 15.68
C SER A 583 11.81 -26.78 14.58
N ARG A 584 11.27 -26.99 13.37
CA ARG A 584 11.35 -26.03 12.26
C ARG A 584 10.51 -24.78 12.54
N GLU A 585 9.29 -24.94 13.04
CA GLU A 585 8.44 -23.82 13.46
C GLU A 585 9.08 -22.99 14.58
N ALA A 586 9.75 -23.64 15.54
CA ALA A 586 10.48 -22.96 16.61
C ALA A 586 11.67 -22.14 16.07
N ALA A 587 12.41 -22.68 15.08
CA ALA A 587 13.47 -21.94 14.39
C ALA A 587 12.92 -20.73 13.64
N ALA A 588 11.81 -20.90 12.91
CA ALA A 588 11.15 -19.80 12.21
C ALA A 588 10.61 -18.73 13.18
N ARG A 589 10.00 -19.14 14.29
CA ARG A 589 9.55 -18.22 15.36
C ARG A 589 10.71 -17.41 15.94
N SER A 590 11.86 -18.05 16.16
CA SER A 590 13.08 -17.37 16.63
C SER A 590 13.58 -16.35 15.60
N ALA A 591 13.58 -16.70 14.30
CA ALA A 591 13.95 -15.79 13.23
C ALA A 591 12.96 -14.62 13.08
N PHE A 592 11.66 -14.88 13.22
CA PHE A 592 10.60 -13.86 13.24
C PHE A 592 10.83 -12.85 14.37
N GLN A 593 11.08 -13.32 15.59
CA GLN A 593 11.35 -12.47 16.75
C GLN A 593 12.64 -11.65 16.59
N ALA A 594 13.71 -12.27 16.08
CA ALA A 594 14.98 -11.60 15.82
C ALA A 594 14.87 -10.48 14.77
N ALA A 595 13.89 -10.58 13.86
CA ALA A 595 13.56 -9.55 12.88
C ALA A 595 12.48 -8.56 13.38
N SER A 596 12.27 -8.47 14.71
CA SER A 596 11.26 -7.64 15.38
C SER A 596 9.82 -7.88 14.91
N GLY A 597 9.49 -9.09 14.48
CA GLY A 597 8.18 -9.40 13.87
C GLY A 597 6.98 -8.99 14.72
N ASP A 598 7.07 -9.13 16.04
CA ASP A 598 5.99 -8.72 16.95
C ASP A 598 5.68 -7.22 16.90
N ARG A 599 6.72 -6.39 16.81
CA ARG A 599 6.60 -4.94 16.68
C ARG A 599 6.15 -4.52 15.28
N VAL A 600 6.56 -5.25 14.26
CA VAL A 600 6.17 -4.98 12.87
C VAL A 600 4.69 -5.29 12.63
N LEU A 601 4.17 -6.33 13.30
CA LEU A 601 2.79 -6.79 13.14
C LEU A 601 1.80 -6.26 14.19
N SER A 602 2.24 -5.46 15.16
CA SER A 602 1.33 -4.69 16.04
C SER A 602 0.68 -3.57 15.24
#